data_AF-A0A0N4US72-F1
#
_entry.id   AF-A0A0N4US72-F1
#
_cell.length_a   1.000
_cell.length_b   1.000
_cell.length_c   1.000
_cell.angle_alpha   90.00
_cell.angle_beta   90.00
_cell.angle_gamma   90.00
#
_symmetry.space_group_name_H-M   'P 1'
#
loop_
_entity.id
_entity.type
_entity.pdbx_description
1 polymer ?
#
loop_
_entity_poly.entity_id
_entity_poly.type
_entity_poly.pdbx_seq_one_letter_code
_entity_poly.pdbx_strand_id
1 'polypeptide(L)'
;MFTLVSLWSVNVYGIPVNATIYICRFCCLAYENNSIYQKHMQAHGSVLNCSHCSTVAFNAASVKIHESLHLGSNSANRLIYICSICMTAFSNEERLYHHMQKMHGQYLLYFCKVCGLANSDGQIVYSHIAKKQCKDEVLDSVCQMGFVAACIFHFQPADPQKYEFLQNNGALAVIVPSECLHRSFLSQSSTDLFFITCTTCKSLTTLNRASDDTNETISILTLIWKSRKDHFLAQSVLPICNIIQHPSPSMSSFINASSSSTCSAQYLPTQEREAVEFFQDHGILPRSMMCRKGHTTKLYFGKSIFWKCTEGNCVRRMRIRSGNWLEGSRIPISAVIRFIYCWCQQLTSIEWCQRELKLSNDATIDWNNRMREVCVSAVQRNKKKIGGDGLTVEIDDNLFNKRRNNDEKPLPEHWIFGGICRETRDMFIEEVPDRSANTFLTFIKKNVEEGSIIYSDFLCSYRIEELNEAGFEQLK
;
A
#
# COMPACT_ATOMS: atom_id res chain seq x y z
N MET A 1 14.51 -30.54 -24.18
CA MET A 1 14.06 -31.27 -22.98
C MET A 1 14.63 -30.53 -21.78
N PHE A 2 13.85 -29.64 -21.14
CA PHE A 2 14.32 -28.94 -19.95
C PHE A 2 14.34 -29.95 -18.81
N THR A 3 15.53 -30.24 -18.32
CA THR A 3 15.70 -31.06 -17.13
C THR A 3 15.14 -30.27 -15.96
N LEU A 4 13.88 -30.54 -15.60
CA LEU A 4 13.32 -30.19 -14.31
C LEU A 4 14.15 -30.95 -13.27
N VAL A 5 15.23 -30.33 -12.80
CA VAL A 5 15.90 -30.79 -11.58
C VAL A 5 14.84 -30.69 -10.51
N SER A 6 14.36 -31.84 -10.06
CA SER A 6 13.50 -31.96 -8.89
C SER A 6 14.10 -31.07 -7.81
N LEU A 7 13.44 -29.96 -7.48
CA LEU A 7 13.82 -29.11 -6.38
C LEU A 7 13.60 -29.92 -5.10
N TRP A 8 14.54 -30.83 -4.82
CA TRP A 8 14.88 -31.23 -3.47
C TRP A 8 14.81 -29.97 -2.65
N SER A 9 13.93 -29.95 -1.65
CA SER A 9 13.64 -28.83 -0.76
C SER A 9 14.89 -27.99 -0.52
N VAL A 10 15.13 -27.00 -1.39
CA VAL A 10 16.29 -26.13 -1.25
C VAL A 10 15.86 -25.20 -0.15
N ASN A 11 16.33 -25.49 1.06
CA ASN A 11 16.03 -24.67 2.22
C ASN A 11 16.36 -23.22 1.86
N VAL A 12 15.35 -22.37 2.00
CA VAL A 12 15.45 -20.96 1.66
C VAL A 12 15.97 -20.22 2.89
N TYR A 13 17.23 -19.81 2.84
CA TYR A 13 17.87 -19.11 3.95
C TYR A 13 17.73 -17.59 3.82
N GLY A 14 17.40 -16.95 4.93
CA GLY A 14 17.37 -15.50 5.06
C GLY A 14 18.75 -14.88 5.27
N ILE A 15 18.84 -13.57 5.10
CA ILE A 15 20.10 -12.86 5.35
C ILE A 15 20.28 -12.62 6.84
N PRO A 16 21.42 -13.00 7.45
CA PRO A 16 21.77 -12.57 8.80
C PRO A 16 21.81 -11.05 8.94
N VAL A 17 21.18 -10.52 9.98
CA VAL A 17 21.21 -9.08 10.27
C VAL A 17 22.64 -8.66 10.65
N ASN A 18 23.11 -7.52 10.11
CA ASN A 18 24.46 -6.95 10.31
C ASN A 18 25.64 -7.78 9.80
N ALA A 19 25.41 -8.87 9.05
CA ALA A 19 26.49 -9.59 8.41
C ALA A 19 27.01 -8.85 7.16
N THR A 20 28.31 -8.94 6.94
CA THR A 20 28.92 -8.56 5.66
C THR A 20 28.82 -9.75 4.72
N ILE A 21 28.19 -9.54 3.58
CA ILE A 21 27.91 -10.57 2.57
C ILE A 21 28.27 -10.05 1.18
N TYR A 22 28.19 -10.91 0.18
CA TYR A 22 28.40 -10.57 -1.22
C TYR A 22 27.18 -10.93 -2.03
N ILE A 23 26.56 -9.95 -2.69
CA ILE A 23 25.29 -10.14 -3.38
C ILE A 23 25.45 -10.21 -4.89
N CYS A 24 24.78 -11.16 -5.51
CA CYS A 24 24.58 -11.20 -6.94
C CYS A 24 23.25 -10.52 -7.29
N ARG A 25 23.33 -9.43 -8.07
CA ARG A 25 22.16 -8.68 -8.55
C ARG A 25 21.45 -9.32 -9.75
N PHE A 26 21.99 -10.42 -10.27
CA PHE A 26 21.38 -11.16 -11.36
C PHE A 26 20.38 -12.20 -10.84
N CYS A 27 20.85 -13.09 -9.95
CA CYS A 27 20.04 -14.16 -9.36
C CYS A 27 19.42 -13.80 -8.01
N CYS A 28 19.78 -12.65 -7.44
CA CYS A 28 19.46 -12.29 -6.06
C CYS A 28 19.89 -13.39 -5.07
N LEU A 29 21.11 -13.91 -5.24
CA LEU A 29 21.77 -14.76 -4.26
C LEU A 29 22.73 -13.94 -3.41
N ALA A 30 22.88 -14.31 -2.14
CA ALA A 30 23.79 -13.67 -1.21
C ALA A 30 24.74 -14.70 -0.59
N TYR A 31 26.04 -14.42 -0.62
CA TYR A 31 27.10 -15.32 -0.20
C TYR A 31 27.83 -14.75 1.01
N GLU A 32 28.19 -15.61 1.95
CA GLU A 32 29.04 -15.24 3.09
C GLU A 32 30.50 -15.01 2.67
N ASN A 33 30.98 -15.76 1.68
CA ASN A 33 32.39 -15.80 1.30
C ASN A 33 32.63 -15.16 -0.08
N ASN A 34 33.58 -14.22 -0.15
CA ASN A 34 33.98 -13.55 -1.39
C ASN A 34 34.46 -14.54 -2.47
N SER A 35 35.26 -15.54 -2.12
CA SER A 35 35.80 -16.50 -3.09
C SER A 35 34.70 -17.34 -3.75
N ILE A 36 33.63 -17.67 -3.01
CA ILE A 36 32.46 -18.36 -3.58
C ILE A 36 31.69 -17.41 -4.50
N TYR A 37 31.46 -16.18 -4.06
CA TYR A 37 30.83 -15.14 -4.88
C TYR A 37 31.61 -14.89 -6.19
N GLN A 38 32.94 -14.80 -6.15
CA GLN A 38 33.76 -14.59 -7.35
C GLN A 38 33.63 -15.75 -8.33
N LYS A 39 33.68 -17.00 -7.83
CA LYS A 39 33.43 -18.19 -8.66
C LYS A 39 32.03 -18.16 -9.28
N HIS A 40 31.02 -17.72 -8.53
CA HIS A 40 29.67 -17.54 -9.04
C HIS A 40 29.59 -16.47 -10.14
N MET A 41 30.22 -15.31 -9.95
CA MET A 41 30.21 -14.22 -10.93
C MET A 41 30.95 -14.56 -12.22
N GLN A 42 31.97 -15.43 -12.16
CA GLN A 42 32.62 -15.96 -13.37
C GLN A 42 31.62 -16.67 -14.30
N ALA A 43 30.54 -17.28 -13.76
CA ALA A 43 29.51 -17.92 -14.57
C ALA A 43 28.52 -16.92 -15.20
N HIS A 44 28.36 -15.71 -14.64
CA HIS A 44 27.48 -14.68 -15.19
C HIS A 44 28.12 -13.83 -16.28
N GLY A 45 29.45 -13.69 -16.26
CA GLY A 45 30.17 -12.75 -17.11
C GLY A 45 30.11 -11.32 -16.57
N SER A 46 30.49 -10.35 -17.42
CA SER A 46 30.53 -8.93 -17.06
C SER A 46 29.17 -8.25 -17.24
N VAL A 47 28.85 -7.32 -16.32
CA VAL A 47 27.65 -6.48 -16.38
C VAL A 47 28.05 -5.02 -16.26
N LEU A 48 27.25 -4.14 -16.86
CA LEU A 48 27.44 -2.71 -16.80
C LEU A 48 26.46 -2.10 -15.79
N ASN A 49 27.00 -1.31 -14.88
CA ASN A 49 26.23 -0.63 -13.83
C ASN A 49 25.67 0.69 -14.36
N CYS A 50 24.44 1.02 -13.98
CA CYS A 50 23.98 2.41 -14.06
C CYS A 50 24.71 3.27 -13.00
N SER A 51 25.16 4.44 -13.43
CA SER A 51 25.78 5.44 -12.56
C SER A 51 24.80 6.03 -11.52
N HIS A 52 23.50 6.09 -11.81
CA HIS A 52 22.50 6.77 -10.98
C HIS A 52 21.71 5.87 -10.03
N CYS A 53 21.54 4.59 -10.36
CA CYS A 53 20.75 3.64 -9.55
C CYS A 53 21.40 2.24 -9.51
N SER A 54 20.68 1.28 -8.93
CA SER A 54 21.13 -0.11 -8.73
C SER A 54 20.93 -1.01 -9.95
N THR A 55 20.27 -0.52 -11.00
CA THR A 55 20.02 -1.25 -12.25
C THR A 55 21.31 -1.64 -12.97
N VAL A 56 21.29 -2.82 -13.57
CA VAL A 56 22.38 -3.36 -14.39
C VAL A 56 21.88 -3.71 -15.79
N ALA A 57 22.79 -3.73 -16.76
CA ALA A 57 22.51 -4.26 -18.09
C ALA A 57 23.71 -5.00 -18.69
N PHE A 58 23.45 -5.78 -19.73
CA PHE A 58 24.47 -6.60 -20.40
C PHE A 58 25.29 -5.84 -21.44
N ASN A 59 24.81 -4.70 -21.91
CA ASN A 59 25.47 -3.95 -22.97
C ASN A 59 25.33 -2.44 -22.77
N ALA A 60 26.26 -1.70 -23.38
CA ALA A 60 26.38 -0.26 -23.20
C ALA A 60 25.19 0.51 -23.78
N ALA A 61 24.53 -0.02 -24.82
CA ALA A 61 23.36 0.62 -25.41
C ALA A 61 22.20 0.65 -24.40
N SER A 62 21.91 -0.47 -23.76
CA SER A 62 20.86 -0.57 -22.74
C SER A 62 21.14 0.32 -21.52
N VAL A 63 22.40 0.38 -21.06
CA VAL A 63 22.77 1.30 -19.96
C VAL A 63 22.58 2.76 -20.36
N LYS A 64 23.05 3.17 -21.54
CA LYS A 64 22.89 4.57 -22.01
C LYS A 64 21.43 4.98 -22.13
N ILE A 65 20.59 4.09 -22.67
CA ILE A 65 19.15 4.34 -22.77
C ILE A 65 18.57 4.52 -21.37
N HIS A 66 18.83 3.60 -20.45
CA HIS A 66 18.36 3.72 -19.07
C HIS A 66 18.87 5.00 -18.38
N GLU A 67 20.15 5.34 -18.53
CA GLU A 67 20.76 6.55 -17.96
C GLU A 67 20.13 7.83 -18.50
N SER A 68 19.73 7.84 -19.78
CA SER A 68 19.02 8.98 -20.37
C SER A 68 17.67 9.27 -19.70
N LEU A 69 17.02 8.25 -19.12
CA LEU A 69 15.77 8.40 -18.37
C LEU A 69 15.98 9.07 -16.99
N HIS A 70 17.21 9.10 -16.47
CA HIS A 70 17.52 9.89 -15.27
C HIS A 70 17.70 11.36 -15.57
N LEU A 71 18.23 11.67 -16.76
CA LEU A 71 18.66 13.00 -17.21
C LEU A 71 17.61 13.74 -18.06
N GLY A 72 16.42 13.15 -18.27
CA GLY A 72 15.38 13.73 -19.12
C GLY A 72 15.10 15.20 -18.80
N SER A 73 15.22 16.08 -19.80
CA SER A 73 15.10 17.54 -19.67
C SER A 73 13.73 18.00 -19.14
N ASN A 74 12.69 17.18 -19.35
CA ASN A 74 11.34 17.42 -18.87
C ASN A 74 11.01 16.45 -17.74
N SER A 75 10.41 16.96 -16.66
CA SER A 75 10.01 16.16 -15.49
C SER A 75 9.05 15.01 -15.87
N ALA A 76 8.32 15.14 -16.99
CA ALA A 76 7.43 14.12 -17.52
C ALA A 76 8.14 12.86 -18.06
N ASN A 77 9.40 12.98 -18.50
CA ASN A 77 10.19 11.88 -19.10
C ASN A 77 11.34 11.42 -18.20
N ARG A 78 11.22 11.65 -16.90
CA ARG A 78 12.22 11.24 -15.91
C ARG A 78 11.74 10.02 -15.13
N LEU A 79 12.66 9.13 -14.75
CA LEU A 79 12.35 8.03 -13.85
C LEU A 79 11.78 8.52 -12.51
N ILE A 80 10.64 7.93 -12.13
CA ILE A 80 9.96 8.15 -10.85
C ILE A 80 9.89 6.85 -10.08
N TYR A 81 10.22 6.92 -8.80
CA TYR A 81 10.26 5.78 -7.88
C TYR A 81 9.12 5.90 -6.87
N ILE A 82 8.25 4.90 -6.79
CA ILE A 82 7.02 4.96 -6.01
C ILE A 82 7.05 3.89 -4.92
N CYS A 83 6.77 4.28 -3.68
CA CYS A 83 6.54 3.33 -2.61
C CYS A 83 5.11 2.78 -2.71
N SER A 84 4.92 1.47 -2.92
CA SER A 84 3.57 0.88 -3.01
C SER A 84 2.77 0.89 -1.70
N ILE A 85 3.40 1.16 -0.56
CA ILE A 85 2.73 1.11 0.75
C ILE A 85 2.00 2.43 1.02
N CYS A 86 2.64 3.57 0.74
CA CYS A 86 2.06 4.90 0.98
C CYS A 86 1.90 5.74 -0.30
N MET A 87 2.34 5.20 -1.44
CA MET A 87 2.28 5.80 -2.78
C MET A 87 2.97 7.16 -2.87
N THR A 88 3.99 7.38 -2.03
CA THR A 88 4.87 8.54 -2.14
C THR A 88 5.84 8.31 -3.30
N ALA A 89 5.94 9.31 -4.17
CA ALA A 89 6.87 9.32 -5.29
C ALA A 89 8.21 9.99 -4.91
N PHE A 90 9.31 9.49 -5.47
CA PHE A 90 10.67 9.92 -5.23
C PHE A 90 11.40 10.07 -6.56
N SER A 91 12.32 11.04 -6.60
CA SER A 91 13.12 11.36 -7.79
C SER A 91 14.33 10.43 -8.00
N ASN A 92 14.62 9.55 -7.05
CA ASN A 92 15.69 8.57 -7.13
C ASN A 92 15.44 7.38 -6.19
N GLU A 93 16.15 6.29 -6.45
CA GLU A 93 16.04 5.01 -5.75
C GLU A 93 16.46 5.09 -4.27
N GLU A 94 17.53 5.84 -3.96
CA GLU A 94 18.03 5.99 -2.59
C GLU A 94 16.95 6.56 -1.65
N ARG A 95 16.30 7.66 -2.06
CA ARG A 95 15.27 8.31 -1.25
C ARG A 95 14.09 7.39 -1.00
N LEU A 96 13.69 6.61 -2.02
CA LEU A 96 12.65 5.60 -1.87
C LEU A 96 13.02 4.58 -0.80
N TYR A 97 14.20 3.95 -0.88
CA TYR A 97 14.55 2.91 0.09
C TYR A 97 14.76 3.47 1.49
N HIS A 98 15.42 4.63 1.66
CA HIS A 98 15.51 5.29 2.96
C HIS A 98 14.13 5.63 3.54
N HIS A 99 13.19 6.03 2.68
CA HIS A 99 11.79 6.17 3.08
C HIS A 99 11.20 4.84 3.53
N MET A 100 11.35 3.75 2.78
CA MET A 100 10.84 2.42 3.17
C MET A 100 11.42 1.94 4.50
N GLN A 101 12.70 2.20 4.75
CA GLN A 101 13.35 1.83 6.01
C GLN A 101 12.78 2.62 7.19
N LYS A 102 12.63 3.95 7.05
CA LYS A 102 12.19 4.84 8.13
C LYS A 102 10.69 4.76 8.38
N MET A 103 9.88 4.71 7.32
CA MET A 103 8.43 4.78 7.40
C MET A 103 7.78 3.39 7.50
N HIS A 104 8.35 2.39 6.81
CA HIS A 104 7.70 1.08 6.63
C HIS A 104 8.45 -0.09 7.23
N GLY A 105 9.43 0.14 8.11
CA GLY A 105 10.03 -1.01 8.77
C GLY A 105 11.09 -1.75 7.94
N GLN A 106 11.33 -1.35 6.70
CA GLN A 106 11.99 -2.22 5.73
C GLN A 106 13.47 -2.44 6.06
N TYR A 107 13.90 -3.70 6.01
CA TYR A 107 15.32 -4.05 6.06
C TYR A 107 15.94 -3.86 4.67
N LEU A 108 17.04 -3.10 4.65
CA LEU A 108 17.77 -2.78 3.45
C LEU A 108 19.18 -3.37 3.51
N LEU A 109 19.73 -3.66 2.33
CA LEU A 109 21.16 -3.77 2.14
C LEU A 109 21.66 -2.56 1.36
N TYR A 110 22.78 -2.03 1.83
CA TYR A 110 23.66 -1.16 1.09
C TYR A 110 24.71 -2.05 0.44
N PHE A 111 25.14 -1.74 -0.79
CA PHE A 111 26.14 -2.57 -1.45
C PHE A 111 27.05 -1.79 -2.39
N CYS A 112 28.28 -2.29 -2.56
CA CYS A 112 29.22 -1.78 -3.54
C CYS A 112 28.85 -2.29 -4.93
N LYS A 113 28.55 -1.38 -5.86
CA LYS A 113 28.22 -1.69 -7.26
C LYS A 113 29.38 -2.36 -8.02
N VAL A 114 30.60 -2.26 -7.51
CA VAL A 114 31.80 -2.83 -8.12
C VAL A 114 32.00 -4.28 -7.68
N CYS A 115 32.15 -4.54 -6.38
CA CYS A 115 32.53 -5.87 -5.89
C CYS A 115 31.36 -6.69 -5.30
N GLY A 116 30.17 -6.12 -5.17
CA GLY A 116 29.00 -6.79 -4.59
C GLY A 116 29.01 -6.91 -3.06
N LEU A 117 30.03 -6.39 -2.36
CA LEU A 117 30.05 -6.35 -0.90
C LEU A 117 28.83 -5.58 -0.39
N ALA A 118 28.07 -6.20 0.51
CA ALA A 118 26.84 -5.66 1.05
C ALA A 118 26.77 -5.77 2.57
N ASN A 119 26.10 -4.81 3.18
CA ASN A 119 25.81 -4.82 4.61
C ASN A 119 24.51 -4.03 4.88
N SER A 120 23.79 -4.36 5.95
CA SER A 120 22.64 -3.57 6.41
C SER A 120 23.05 -2.23 7.05
N ASP A 121 24.31 -2.07 7.43
CA ASP A 121 24.93 -0.82 7.84
C ASP A 121 25.68 -0.19 6.65
N GLY A 122 25.11 0.90 6.13
CA GLY A 122 25.67 1.65 5.00
C GLY A 122 27.06 2.23 5.27
N GLN A 123 27.43 2.46 6.54
CA GLN A 123 28.74 3.02 6.88
C GLN A 123 29.88 2.05 6.56
N ILE A 124 29.65 0.74 6.71
CA ILE A 124 30.62 -0.30 6.40
C ILE A 124 30.93 -0.28 4.90
N VAL A 125 29.89 -0.25 4.08
CA VAL A 125 30.04 -0.24 2.62
C VAL A 125 30.61 1.08 2.13
N TYR A 126 30.19 2.21 2.73
CA TYR A 126 30.73 3.52 2.39
C TYR A 126 32.23 3.58 2.67
N SER A 127 32.66 3.09 3.84
CA SER A 127 34.07 3.04 4.21
C SER A 127 34.89 2.18 3.25
N HIS A 128 34.33 1.05 2.82
CA HIS A 128 34.93 0.16 1.84
C HIS A 128 35.15 0.85 0.47
N ILE A 129 34.14 1.59 -0.01
CA ILE A 129 34.20 2.38 -1.24
C ILE A 129 35.22 3.53 -1.11
N ALA A 130 35.13 4.32 -0.04
CA ALA A 130 35.98 5.50 0.17
C ALA A 130 37.47 5.13 0.26
N LYS A 131 37.78 3.97 0.86
CA LYS A 131 39.14 3.42 0.94
C LYS A 131 39.61 2.72 -0.35
N LYS A 132 38.79 2.72 -1.41
CA LYS A 132 39.07 2.07 -2.71
C LYS A 132 39.57 0.63 -2.55
N GLN A 133 38.90 -0.14 -1.70
CA GLN A 133 39.30 -1.53 -1.41
C GLN A 133 38.88 -2.53 -2.51
N CYS A 134 38.13 -2.08 -3.52
CA CYS A 134 37.79 -2.85 -4.72
C CYS A 134 38.92 -2.75 -5.76
N LYS A 135 39.29 -3.86 -6.40
CA LYS A 135 40.34 -3.92 -7.42
C LYS A 135 39.89 -3.53 -8.84
N ASP A 136 38.90 -2.66 -9.02
CA ASP A 136 38.45 -2.26 -10.35
C ASP A 136 38.40 -0.73 -10.51
N GLU A 137 39.19 -0.23 -11.46
CA GLU A 137 39.41 1.20 -11.73
C GLU A 137 38.31 1.84 -12.60
N VAL A 138 37.32 1.08 -13.05
CA VAL A 138 36.49 1.44 -14.22
C VAL A 138 35.24 2.28 -13.87
N LEU A 139 34.92 2.52 -12.60
CA LEU A 139 33.81 3.44 -12.27
C LEU A 139 34.30 4.84 -11.95
N ASP A 140 34.00 5.77 -12.85
CA ASP A 140 34.05 7.20 -12.58
C ASP A 140 33.21 7.54 -11.33
N SER A 141 33.61 8.59 -10.60
CA SER A 141 33.29 8.87 -9.20
C SER A 141 31.80 9.05 -8.82
N VAL A 142 30.87 8.81 -9.74
CA VAL A 142 29.54 9.41 -9.72
C VAL A 142 28.56 8.73 -8.74
N CYS A 143 28.61 7.41 -8.53
CA CYS A 143 27.98 6.73 -7.37
C CYS A 143 28.26 5.23 -7.39
N GLN A 144 29.13 4.77 -6.48
CA GLN A 144 29.50 3.35 -6.36
C GLN A 144 28.64 2.55 -5.37
N MET A 145 27.69 3.21 -4.69
CA MET A 145 26.82 2.60 -3.68
C MET A 145 25.43 2.34 -4.25
N GLY A 146 24.89 1.13 -4.03
CA GLY A 146 23.51 0.79 -4.33
C GLY A 146 22.69 0.46 -3.08
N PHE A 147 21.38 0.37 -3.29
CA PHE A 147 20.39 0.18 -2.22
C PHE A 147 19.35 -0.83 -2.67
N VAL A 148 18.92 -1.72 -1.77
CA VAL A 148 17.92 -2.73 -2.10
C VAL A 148 17.21 -3.25 -0.86
N ALA A 149 15.96 -3.68 -1.00
CA ALA A 149 15.28 -4.48 0.02
C ALA A 149 16.02 -5.81 0.26
N ALA A 150 16.44 -6.05 1.51
CA ALA A 150 17.20 -7.25 1.85
C ALA A 150 16.42 -8.56 1.60
N CYS A 151 15.09 -8.54 1.76
CA CYS A 151 14.24 -9.72 1.61
C CYS A 151 14.14 -10.27 0.16
N ILE A 152 14.78 -9.67 -0.84
CA ILE A 152 14.78 -10.25 -2.19
C ILE A 152 15.83 -11.36 -2.37
N PHE A 153 16.81 -11.43 -1.46
CA PHE A 153 17.95 -12.33 -1.61
C PHE A 153 17.75 -13.65 -0.89
N HIS A 154 18.20 -14.73 -1.53
CA HIS A 154 18.42 -16.01 -0.85
C HIS A 154 19.86 -16.12 -0.40
N PHE A 155 20.03 -16.28 0.91
CA PHE A 155 21.33 -16.47 1.50
C PHE A 155 21.85 -17.89 1.23
N GLN A 156 23.15 -18.00 1.03
CA GLN A 156 23.88 -19.24 0.81
C GLN A 156 24.89 -19.41 1.95
N PRO A 157 24.47 -20.01 3.08
CA PRO A 157 25.35 -20.20 4.23
C PRO A 157 26.49 -21.15 3.88
N ALA A 158 27.69 -20.88 4.40
CA ALA A 158 28.83 -21.78 4.21
C ALA A 158 28.62 -23.14 4.91
N ASP A 159 27.89 -23.13 6.04
CA ASP A 159 27.50 -24.31 6.81
C ASP A 159 25.99 -24.23 7.11
N PRO A 160 25.15 -24.87 6.28
CA PRO A 160 23.69 -24.85 6.43
C PRO A 160 23.21 -25.42 7.77
N GLN A 161 23.83 -26.50 8.27
CA GLN A 161 23.42 -27.14 9.52
C GLN A 161 23.68 -26.23 10.72
N LYS A 162 24.86 -25.60 10.76
CA LYS A 162 25.18 -24.61 11.80
C LYS A 162 24.27 -23.39 11.71
N TYR A 163 23.99 -22.92 10.50
CA TYR A 163 23.10 -21.79 10.28
C TYR A 163 21.69 -22.08 10.84
N GLU A 164 21.12 -23.24 10.49
CA GLU A 164 19.81 -23.67 10.98
C GLU A 164 19.78 -23.82 12.50
N PHE A 165 20.83 -24.41 13.09
CA PHE A 165 20.96 -24.54 14.54
C PHE A 165 20.94 -23.17 15.25
N LEU A 166 21.72 -22.21 14.75
CA LEU A 166 21.79 -20.85 15.31
C LEU A 166 20.51 -20.04 15.08
N GLN A 167 19.79 -20.29 13.99
CA GLN A 167 18.49 -19.67 13.77
C GLN A 167 17.44 -20.26 14.72
N ASN A 168 17.39 -21.59 14.84
CA ASN A 168 16.39 -22.30 15.65
C ASN A 168 16.55 -22.05 17.15
N ASN A 169 17.78 -21.84 17.64
CA ASN A 169 18.03 -21.48 19.04
C ASN A 169 17.91 -19.97 19.33
N GLY A 170 17.57 -19.15 18.33
CA GLY A 170 17.40 -17.71 18.46
C GLY A 170 18.71 -16.89 18.55
N ALA A 171 19.88 -17.51 18.40
CA ALA A 171 21.16 -16.81 18.39
C ALA A 171 21.41 -16.01 17.11
N LEU A 172 20.70 -16.32 16.02
CA LEU A 172 20.83 -15.66 14.73
C LEU A 172 19.53 -14.98 14.31
N ALA A 173 19.55 -13.65 14.29
CA ALA A 173 18.46 -12.85 13.71
C ALA A 173 18.60 -12.80 12.19
N VAL A 174 17.55 -13.21 11.47
CA VAL A 174 17.57 -13.34 10.01
C VAL A 174 16.46 -12.51 9.37
N ILE A 175 16.73 -11.99 8.18
CA ILE A 175 15.76 -11.31 7.34
C ILE A 175 15.14 -12.35 6.43
N VAL A 176 13.86 -12.65 6.68
CA VAL A 176 13.11 -13.66 5.93
C VAL A 176 13.01 -13.22 4.46
N PRO A 177 13.42 -14.08 3.51
CA PRO A 177 13.31 -13.77 2.10
C PRO A 177 11.86 -13.88 1.63
N SER A 178 11.55 -13.17 0.56
CA SER A 178 10.24 -13.20 -0.07
C SER A 178 10.25 -14.14 -1.27
N GLU A 179 9.21 -14.95 -1.38
CA GLU A 179 9.02 -15.90 -2.47
C GLU A 179 8.55 -15.26 -3.80
N CYS A 180 8.50 -13.93 -3.90
CA CYS A 180 8.15 -13.30 -5.18
C CYS A 180 9.19 -13.56 -6.27
N LEU A 181 8.72 -13.54 -7.52
CA LEU A 181 9.54 -13.74 -8.71
C LEU A 181 10.24 -12.45 -9.21
N HIS A 182 10.14 -11.33 -8.48
CA HIS A 182 10.74 -10.02 -8.87
C HIS A 182 12.27 -9.91 -8.63
N ARG A 183 13.02 -10.98 -8.90
CA ARG A 183 14.42 -11.17 -8.47
C ARG A 183 15.43 -10.76 -9.53
N SER A 184 15.30 -9.58 -10.11
CA SER A 184 16.25 -9.10 -11.10
C SER A 184 16.43 -7.60 -11.02
N PHE A 185 17.68 -7.16 -11.15
CA PHE A 185 18.05 -5.75 -11.30
C PHE A 185 18.27 -5.37 -12.77
N LEU A 186 17.98 -6.26 -13.71
CA LEU A 186 18.14 -5.99 -15.13
C LEU A 186 17.24 -4.83 -15.54
N SER A 187 17.78 -3.94 -16.36
CA SER A 187 16.95 -2.95 -17.04
C SER A 187 15.88 -3.69 -17.84
N GLN A 188 14.62 -3.51 -17.45
CA GLN A 188 13.46 -3.83 -18.27
C GLN A 188 13.32 -2.71 -19.34
N SER A 189 12.40 -2.88 -20.29
CA SER A 189 12.19 -2.07 -21.50
C SER A 189 12.54 -0.58 -21.42
N SER A 190 12.99 -0.02 -22.55
CA SER A 190 13.53 1.35 -22.66
C SER A 190 12.53 2.49 -22.40
N THR A 191 11.24 2.20 -22.29
CA THR A 191 10.17 3.21 -22.21
C THR A 191 9.59 3.39 -20.81
N ASP A 192 10.09 2.62 -19.84
CA ASP A 192 9.47 2.52 -18.54
C ASP A 192 9.94 3.63 -17.59
N LEU A 193 9.06 4.62 -17.37
CA LEU A 193 9.36 5.81 -16.56
C LEU A 193 9.02 5.64 -15.08
N PHE A 194 8.24 4.62 -14.71
CA PHE A 194 7.70 4.48 -13.36
C PHE A 194 8.11 3.16 -12.75
N PHE A 195 8.87 3.24 -11.68
CA PHE A 195 9.21 2.12 -10.84
C PHE A 195 8.37 2.15 -9.58
N ILE A 196 7.77 1.02 -9.22
CA ILE A 196 7.00 0.86 -7.99
C ILE A 196 7.50 -0.33 -7.19
N THR A 197 7.54 -0.21 -5.87
CA THR A 197 7.94 -1.34 -5.03
C THR A 197 6.86 -2.41 -5.04
N CYS A 198 7.22 -3.69 -5.07
CA CYS A 198 6.25 -4.76 -4.83
C CYS A 198 5.71 -4.67 -3.40
N THR A 199 4.41 -4.88 -3.19
CA THR A 199 3.80 -4.89 -1.85
C THR A 199 4.22 -6.09 -1.00
N THR A 200 4.78 -7.13 -1.60
CA THR A 200 5.23 -8.35 -0.91
C THR A 200 6.74 -8.35 -0.72
N CYS A 201 7.53 -8.51 -1.79
CA CYS A 201 8.99 -8.60 -1.68
C CYS A 201 9.70 -7.26 -1.53
N LYS A 202 8.99 -6.14 -1.74
CA LYS A 202 9.54 -4.78 -1.67
C LYS A 202 10.62 -4.48 -2.72
N SER A 203 10.88 -5.43 -3.62
CA SER A 203 11.70 -5.24 -4.81
C SER A 203 11.10 -4.15 -5.69
N LEU A 204 11.95 -3.41 -6.38
CA LEU A 204 11.52 -2.43 -7.34
C LEU A 204 11.12 -3.16 -8.63
N THR A 205 9.90 -2.90 -9.11
CA THR A 205 9.39 -3.45 -10.37
C THR A 205 8.86 -2.32 -11.24
N THR A 206 8.85 -2.55 -12.54
CA THR A 206 8.29 -1.61 -13.49
C THR A 206 6.77 -1.57 -13.38
N LEU A 207 6.21 -0.36 -13.35
CA LEU A 207 4.80 -0.13 -13.59
C LEU A 207 4.61 0.03 -15.11
N ASN A 208 4.30 -1.07 -15.80
CA ASN A 208 4.12 -1.06 -17.26
C ASN A 208 2.99 -0.10 -17.65
N ARG A 209 3.29 0.78 -18.61
CA ARG A 209 2.28 1.57 -19.33
C ARG A 209 1.61 0.72 -20.40
N ALA A 210 0.30 0.78 -20.51
CA ALA A 210 -0.36 0.49 -21.78
C ALA A 210 0.03 1.57 -22.80
N SER A 211 0.01 1.26 -24.10
CA SER A 211 0.42 2.18 -25.17
C SER A 211 -0.36 3.52 -25.19
N ASP A 212 -1.51 3.55 -24.54
CA ASP A 212 -2.48 4.63 -24.44
C ASP A 212 -2.47 5.36 -23.08
N ASP A 213 -1.59 4.97 -22.15
CA ASP A 213 -1.54 5.57 -20.81
C ASP A 213 -0.95 6.99 -20.79
N THR A 214 -1.73 7.94 -20.25
CA THR A 214 -1.30 9.32 -19.96
C THR A 214 -0.62 9.42 -18.58
N ASN A 215 0.00 10.57 -18.26
CA ASN A 215 0.50 10.84 -16.89
C ASN A 215 -0.66 10.87 -15.87
N GLU A 216 -1.86 11.28 -16.31
CA GLU A 216 -3.08 11.20 -15.52
C GLU A 216 -3.48 9.75 -15.27
N THR A 217 -3.37 8.85 -16.24
CA THR A 217 -3.69 7.41 -16.04
C THR A 217 -2.82 6.79 -14.97
N ILE A 218 -1.53 7.13 -14.91
CA ILE A 218 -0.65 6.66 -13.83
C ILE A 218 -0.99 7.29 -12.49
N SER A 219 -1.37 8.57 -12.46
CA SER A 219 -1.87 9.21 -11.25
C SER A 219 -3.14 8.51 -10.75
N ILE A 220 -4.01 8.08 -11.67
CA ILE A 220 -5.21 7.30 -11.39
C ILE A 220 -4.85 5.89 -10.92
N LEU A 221 -3.93 5.17 -11.57
CA LEU A 221 -3.46 3.86 -11.11
C LEU A 221 -2.80 3.97 -9.73
N THR A 222 -2.05 5.04 -9.48
CA THR A 222 -1.47 5.35 -8.17
C THR A 222 -2.58 5.62 -7.15
N LEU A 223 -3.67 6.29 -7.54
CA LEU A 223 -4.87 6.49 -6.72
C LEU A 223 -5.65 5.19 -6.48
N ILE A 224 -5.79 4.32 -7.47
CA ILE A 224 -6.43 3.00 -7.37
C ILE A 224 -5.57 2.08 -6.48
N TRP A 225 -4.25 2.15 -6.57
CA TRP A 225 -3.36 1.42 -5.67
C TRP A 225 -3.32 2.04 -4.27
N LYS A 226 -3.44 3.37 -4.13
CA LYS A 226 -3.75 4.00 -2.85
C LYS A 226 -5.07 3.48 -2.30
N SER A 227 -6.07 3.24 -3.16
CA SER A 227 -7.30 2.58 -2.74
C SER A 227 -7.00 1.18 -2.25
N ARG A 228 -6.18 0.35 -2.93
CA ARG A 228 -5.78 -1.00 -2.45
C ARG A 228 -5.06 -1.05 -1.09
N LYS A 229 -4.67 0.10 -0.51
CA LYS A 229 -4.50 0.26 0.95
C LYS A 229 -5.70 -0.31 1.73
N ASP A 230 -6.84 -0.50 1.09
CA ASP A 230 -8.02 -1.28 1.46
C ASP A 230 -7.68 -2.64 2.09
N HIS A 231 -6.61 -3.34 1.68
CA HIS A 231 -6.25 -4.59 2.37
C HIS A 231 -5.71 -4.36 3.80
N PHE A 232 -5.15 -3.19 4.05
CA PHE A 232 -4.74 -2.77 5.38
C PHE A 232 -5.87 -2.03 6.12
N LEU A 233 -6.72 -1.31 5.39
CA LEU A 233 -8.00 -0.86 5.92
C LEU A 233 -8.81 -2.05 6.38
N ALA A 234 -8.76 -3.21 5.73
CA ALA A 234 -9.46 -4.42 6.14
C ALA A 234 -9.29 -4.70 7.66
N GLN A 235 -8.09 -4.58 8.23
CA GLN A 235 -7.90 -4.82 9.66
C GLN A 235 -8.51 -3.74 10.57
N SER A 236 -8.62 -2.50 10.09
CA SER A 236 -9.16 -1.35 10.84
C SER A 236 -10.62 -1.01 10.51
N VAL A 237 -11.15 -1.48 9.38
CA VAL A 237 -12.48 -1.19 8.88
C VAL A 237 -13.53 -1.77 9.81
N LEU A 238 -13.39 -3.02 10.27
CA LEU A 238 -14.38 -3.61 11.17
C LEU A 238 -14.49 -2.81 12.48
N PRO A 239 -13.39 -2.47 13.16
CA PRO A 239 -13.41 -1.49 14.24
C PRO A 239 -14.11 -0.17 13.94
N ILE A 240 -13.81 0.46 12.80
CA ILE A 240 -14.37 1.78 12.44
C ILE A 240 -15.87 1.63 12.12
N CYS A 241 -16.26 0.60 11.39
CA CYS A 241 -17.66 0.26 11.14
C CYS A 241 -18.41 0.03 12.45
N ASN A 242 -17.81 -0.68 13.41
CA ASN A 242 -18.40 -0.88 14.73
C ASN A 242 -18.55 0.45 15.49
N ILE A 243 -17.59 1.37 15.40
CA ILE A 243 -17.74 2.73 15.97
C ILE A 243 -18.89 3.50 15.32
N ILE A 244 -19.05 3.36 14.00
CA ILE A 244 -20.10 4.06 13.21
C ILE A 244 -21.49 3.45 13.49
N GLN A 245 -21.61 2.13 13.49
CA GLN A 245 -22.88 1.39 13.62
C GLN A 245 -23.34 1.24 15.07
N HIS A 246 -22.39 1.05 15.99
CA HIS A 246 -22.63 0.88 17.43
C HIS A 246 -21.81 1.90 18.21
N PRO A 247 -22.14 3.19 18.10
CA PRO A 247 -21.50 4.21 18.91
C PRO A 247 -21.68 3.83 20.38
N SER A 248 -20.56 3.64 21.09
CA SER A 248 -20.54 3.35 22.55
C SER A 248 -21.42 4.34 23.32
N PRO A 249 -21.87 4.08 24.56
CA PRO A 249 -22.74 5.00 25.31
C PRO A 249 -22.19 6.44 25.37
N SER A 250 -20.86 6.61 25.41
CA SER A 250 -20.19 7.92 25.32
C SER A 250 -20.33 8.63 23.96
N MET A 251 -20.87 7.94 22.95
CA MET A 251 -21.26 8.46 21.64
C MET A 251 -22.78 8.34 21.38
N SER A 252 -23.47 7.31 21.88
CA SER A 252 -24.89 7.03 21.58
C SER A 252 -25.89 7.79 22.44
N SER A 253 -25.58 8.14 23.71
CA SER A 253 -26.41 9.10 24.46
C SER A 253 -26.46 10.48 23.80
N PHE A 254 -25.67 10.70 22.74
CA PHE A 254 -25.50 11.97 22.05
C PHE A 254 -26.16 12.05 20.67
N ILE A 255 -26.52 10.92 20.06
CA ILE A 255 -27.24 10.90 18.76
C ILE A 255 -28.63 11.53 18.90
N ASN A 256 -29.28 11.33 20.04
CA ASN A 256 -30.64 11.80 20.29
C ASN A 256 -30.73 13.24 20.82
N ALA A 257 -29.62 13.95 21.03
CA ALA A 257 -29.62 15.31 21.60
C ALA A 257 -29.69 16.45 20.55
N SER A 258 -30.00 16.12 19.30
CA SER A 258 -29.81 16.97 18.11
C SER A 258 -30.88 18.06 17.87
N SER A 259 -31.65 18.48 18.89
CA SER A 259 -32.50 19.68 18.78
C SER A 259 -31.83 20.99 19.21
N SER A 260 -30.55 20.97 19.58
CA SER A 260 -29.76 22.19 19.87
C SER A 260 -28.56 22.32 18.93
N SER A 261 -28.36 23.50 18.36
CA SER A 261 -27.32 23.84 17.37
C SER A 261 -25.87 23.79 17.90
N THR A 262 -25.67 23.32 19.12
CA THR A 262 -24.36 23.08 19.72
C THR A 262 -23.92 21.65 19.40
N CYS A 263 -22.87 21.52 18.57
CA CYS A 263 -22.22 20.25 18.26
C CYS A 263 -21.94 19.46 19.56
N SER A 264 -22.64 18.33 19.75
CA SER A 264 -22.55 17.45 20.92
C SER A 264 -21.19 16.73 21.07
N ALA A 265 -20.20 17.08 20.24
CA ALA A 265 -18.81 16.62 20.30
C ALA A 265 -18.03 17.07 21.56
N GLN A 266 -18.68 17.72 22.54
CA GLN A 266 -18.05 18.14 23.79
C GLN A 266 -17.51 16.95 24.62
N TYR A 267 -18.09 15.77 24.49
CA TYR A 267 -17.72 14.57 25.25
C TYR A 267 -16.72 13.65 24.53
N LEU A 268 -16.37 13.96 23.28
CA LEU A 268 -15.34 13.22 22.55
C LEU A 268 -13.94 13.60 23.06
N PRO A 269 -13.00 12.64 23.14
CA PRO A 269 -11.64 12.88 23.58
C PRO A 269 -11.05 14.18 23.02
N THR A 270 -10.66 15.08 23.92
CA THR A 270 -10.00 16.34 23.55
C THR A 270 -8.49 16.21 23.59
N GLN A 271 -8.00 15.32 24.47
CA GLN A 271 -6.57 15.07 24.66
C GLN A 271 -6.10 13.90 23.79
N GLU A 272 -4.89 14.01 23.26
CA GLU A 272 -4.30 12.95 22.43
C GLU A 272 -4.16 11.62 23.17
N ARG A 273 -3.97 11.64 24.49
CA ARG A 273 -3.90 10.41 25.30
C ARG A 273 -5.22 9.65 25.28
N GLU A 274 -6.30 10.32 25.64
CA GLU A 274 -7.66 9.76 25.63
C GLU A 274 -8.04 9.29 24.23
N ALA A 275 -7.65 10.04 23.18
CA ALA A 275 -7.93 9.66 21.80
C ALA A 275 -7.16 8.40 21.37
N VAL A 276 -5.92 8.25 21.82
CA VAL A 276 -5.14 7.03 21.59
C VAL A 276 -5.76 5.84 22.31
N GLU A 277 -6.13 6.01 23.57
CA GLU A 277 -6.77 4.98 24.38
C GLU A 277 -8.10 4.55 23.74
N PHE A 278 -8.93 5.50 23.30
CA PHE A 278 -10.16 5.21 22.56
C PHE A 278 -9.90 4.34 21.33
N PHE A 279 -8.93 4.69 20.48
CA PHE A 279 -8.61 3.86 19.31
C PHE A 279 -7.94 2.53 19.66
N GLN A 280 -7.26 2.44 20.80
CA GLN A 280 -6.75 1.17 21.31
C GLN A 280 -7.86 0.25 21.81
N ASP A 281 -8.87 0.81 22.49
CA ASP A 281 -10.03 0.10 22.99
C ASP A 281 -10.86 -0.49 21.84
N HIS A 282 -10.93 0.23 20.71
CA HIS A 282 -11.61 -0.24 19.50
C HIS A 282 -10.71 -1.09 18.58
N GLY A 283 -9.41 -1.26 18.89
CA GLY A 283 -8.49 -2.07 18.08
C GLY A 283 -7.98 -1.43 16.80
N ILE A 284 -8.18 -0.12 16.61
CA ILE A 284 -7.61 0.65 15.49
C ILE A 284 -6.12 0.91 15.71
N LEU A 285 -5.73 1.19 16.96
CA LEU A 285 -4.33 1.34 17.38
C LEU A 285 -3.90 0.16 18.27
N PRO A 286 -2.65 -0.31 18.16
CA PRO A 286 -2.17 -1.39 19.01
C PRO A 286 -1.96 -0.92 20.46
N ARG A 287 -2.26 -1.78 21.44
CA ARG A 287 -1.96 -1.54 22.87
C ARG A 287 -0.52 -1.85 23.26
N SER A 288 0.15 -2.70 22.50
CA SER A 288 1.53 -3.09 22.73
C SER A 288 2.25 -3.18 21.39
N MET A 289 3.57 -3.01 21.43
CA MET A 289 4.41 -3.12 20.25
C MET A 289 5.77 -3.65 20.68
N MET A 290 6.39 -4.47 19.82
CA MET A 290 7.78 -4.88 19.97
C MET A 290 8.64 -4.08 19.00
N CYS A 291 9.84 -3.71 19.43
CA CYS A 291 10.82 -3.17 18.51
C CYS A 291 11.30 -4.29 17.57
N ARG A 292 11.91 -3.97 16.43
CA ARG A 292 12.34 -5.02 15.48
C ARG A 292 13.45 -5.98 16.00
N LYS A 293 13.98 -5.77 17.21
CA LYS A 293 14.86 -6.75 17.91
C LYS A 293 14.07 -7.70 18.83
N GLY A 294 12.74 -7.66 18.80
CA GLY A 294 11.87 -8.43 19.69
C GLY A 294 11.69 -7.82 21.09
N HIS A 295 12.38 -6.74 21.44
CA HIS A 295 12.25 -6.14 22.77
C HIS A 295 10.90 -5.43 22.94
N THR A 296 10.42 -5.40 24.18
CA THR A 296 9.26 -4.62 24.60
C THR A 296 9.44 -3.13 24.36
N THR A 297 8.35 -2.44 24.02
CA THR A 297 8.32 -0.98 23.92
C THR A 297 7.30 -0.37 24.88
N LYS A 298 7.52 0.89 25.24
CA LYS A 298 6.57 1.73 25.98
C LYS A 298 6.10 2.87 25.08
N LEU A 299 4.84 3.25 25.24
CA LEU A 299 4.25 4.38 24.52
C LEU A 299 4.58 5.70 25.25
N TYR A 300 5.11 6.67 24.52
CA TYR A 300 5.45 7.99 25.04
C TYR A 300 4.58 9.07 24.40
N PHE A 301 4.10 9.98 25.24
CA PHE A 301 3.29 11.13 24.87
C PHE A 301 4.13 12.40 25.07
N GLY A 302 4.28 13.17 24.01
CA GLY A 302 4.98 14.46 23.99
C GLY A 302 4.57 15.24 22.74
N LYS A 303 5.48 16.04 22.18
CA LYS A 303 5.23 16.73 20.89
C LYS A 303 4.85 15.77 19.76
N SER A 304 5.33 14.53 19.83
CA SER A 304 4.90 13.42 18.99
C SER A 304 4.64 12.19 19.85
N ILE A 305 3.77 11.32 19.37
CA ILE A 305 3.39 10.08 20.06
C ILE A 305 4.12 8.92 19.39
N PHE A 306 4.91 8.18 20.16
CA PHE A 306 5.76 7.11 19.63
C PHE A 306 6.03 6.02 20.66
N TRP A 307 6.22 4.80 20.15
CA TRP A 307 6.75 3.66 20.90
C TRP A 307 8.27 3.81 21.02
N LYS A 308 8.81 3.62 22.23
CA LYS A 308 10.26 3.58 22.48
C LYS A 308 10.61 2.24 23.11
N CYS A 309 11.66 1.61 22.60
CA CYS A 309 12.21 0.41 23.21
C CYS A 309 12.63 0.65 24.66
N THR A 310 12.32 -0.29 25.56
CA THR A 310 12.69 -0.19 26.98
C THR A 310 14.07 -0.75 27.28
N GLU A 311 14.65 -1.49 26.36
CA GLU A 311 15.97 -2.10 26.52
C GLU A 311 17.08 -1.03 26.54
N GLY A 312 17.96 -1.07 27.54
CA GLY A 312 18.92 0.01 27.83
C GLY A 312 19.85 0.35 26.66
N ASN A 313 20.26 -0.67 25.90
CA ASN A 313 21.13 -0.51 24.73
C ASN A 313 20.35 -0.29 23.41
N CYS A 314 19.03 -0.11 23.46
CA CYS A 314 18.19 0.02 22.27
C CYS A 314 17.53 1.40 22.18
N VAL A 315 18.10 2.28 21.35
CA VAL A 315 17.59 3.65 21.13
C VAL A 315 16.40 3.74 20.17
N ARG A 316 15.77 2.61 19.81
CA ARG A 316 14.75 2.55 18.75
C ARG A 316 13.44 3.24 19.15
N ARG A 317 12.86 3.97 18.18
CA ARG A 317 11.55 4.62 18.28
C ARG A 317 10.71 4.30 17.04
N MET A 318 9.41 4.13 17.23
CA MET A 318 8.44 3.83 16.17
C MET A 318 7.23 4.74 16.33
N ARG A 319 6.74 5.33 15.24
CA ARG A 319 5.59 6.25 15.32
C ARG A 319 4.32 5.46 15.62
N ILE A 320 3.42 6.05 16.41
CA ILE A 320 2.15 5.38 16.74
C ILE A 320 1.28 5.10 15.49
N ARG A 321 1.42 5.92 14.45
CA ARG A 321 0.63 5.83 13.20
C ARG A 321 1.21 4.86 12.17
N SER A 322 2.40 4.33 12.39
CA SER A 322 3.05 3.41 11.44
C SER A 322 2.34 2.06 11.48
N GLY A 323 1.92 1.54 10.31
CA GLY A 323 1.30 0.23 10.23
C GLY A 323 -0.14 0.18 10.76
N ASN A 324 -0.87 1.31 10.83
CA ASN A 324 -2.33 1.32 10.99
C ASN A 324 -3.02 2.40 10.15
N TRP A 325 -4.36 2.47 10.19
CA TRP A 325 -5.20 3.39 9.40
C TRP A 325 -4.74 4.86 9.41
N LEU A 326 -4.15 5.31 10.52
CA LEU A 326 -3.68 6.69 10.68
C LEU A 326 -2.39 6.99 9.91
N GLU A 327 -1.80 6.00 9.22
CA GLU A 327 -0.55 6.15 8.49
C GLU A 327 -0.66 7.23 7.39
N GLY A 328 0.37 8.08 7.31
CA GLY A 328 0.45 9.24 6.43
C GLY A 328 -0.30 10.48 6.94
N SER A 329 -1.28 10.31 7.83
CA SER A 329 -2.04 11.45 8.38
C SER A 329 -1.22 12.26 9.38
N ARG A 330 -1.36 13.59 9.29
CA ARG A 330 -0.71 14.56 10.19
C ARG A 330 -1.69 15.24 11.15
N ILE A 331 -2.99 15.00 11.02
CA ILE A 331 -3.99 15.62 11.89
C ILE A 331 -3.95 14.96 13.28
N PRO A 332 -4.17 15.70 14.39
CA PRO A 332 -4.23 15.13 15.74
C PRO A 332 -5.18 13.93 15.83
N ILE A 333 -4.84 12.92 16.64
CA ILE A 333 -5.67 11.71 16.78
C ILE A 333 -7.05 12.07 17.35
N SER A 334 -7.13 13.04 18.26
CA SER A 334 -8.39 13.58 18.76
C SER A 334 -9.26 14.20 17.66
N ALA A 335 -8.63 14.90 16.70
CA ALA A 335 -9.33 15.46 15.55
C ALA A 335 -9.88 14.36 14.62
N VAL A 336 -9.21 13.22 14.51
CA VAL A 336 -9.72 12.06 13.74
C VAL A 336 -11.04 11.55 14.34
N ILE A 337 -11.10 11.36 15.66
CA ILE A 337 -12.32 10.87 16.34
C ILE A 337 -13.49 11.82 16.08
N ARG A 338 -13.25 13.13 16.23
CA ARG A 338 -14.25 14.17 15.94
C ARG A 338 -14.66 14.15 14.48
N PHE A 339 -13.72 13.98 13.55
CA PHE A 339 -14.01 13.87 12.13
C PHE A 339 -14.94 12.68 11.85
N ILE A 340 -14.66 11.49 12.39
CA ILE A 340 -15.51 10.30 12.22
C ILE A 340 -16.94 10.58 12.70
N TYR A 341 -17.09 11.12 13.92
CA TYR A 341 -18.39 11.47 14.46
C TYR A 341 -19.14 12.47 13.56
N CYS A 342 -18.47 13.54 13.14
CA CYS A 342 -19.08 14.58 12.32
C CYS A 342 -19.40 14.07 10.90
N TRP A 343 -18.62 13.12 10.39
CA TRP A 343 -18.87 12.47 9.10
C TRP A 343 -20.17 11.67 9.15
N CYS A 344 -20.42 10.92 10.24
CA CYS A 344 -21.69 10.22 10.47
C CYS A 344 -22.89 11.18 10.56
N GLN A 345 -22.65 12.43 10.97
CA GLN A 345 -23.66 13.49 11.02
C GLN A 345 -23.72 14.34 9.72
N GLN A 346 -22.97 13.96 8.68
CA GLN A 346 -22.91 14.67 7.39
C GLN A 346 -22.42 16.13 7.49
N LEU A 347 -21.56 16.43 8.47
CA LEU A 347 -21.06 17.79 8.73
C LEU A 347 -19.69 18.09 8.11
N THR A 348 -19.04 17.14 7.42
CA THR A 348 -17.61 17.24 7.04
C THR A 348 -17.33 18.02 5.74
N SER A 349 -18.05 19.12 5.49
CA SER A 349 -17.69 20.06 4.41
C SER A 349 -16.31 20.69 4.65
N ILE A 350 -15.69 21.24 3.59
CA ILE A 350 -14.38 21.89 3.71
C ILE A 350 -14.45 23.07 4.69
N GLU A 351 -15.43 23.95 4.52
CA GLU A 351 -15.62 25.14 5.34
C GLU A 351 -15.90 24.77 6.80
N TRP A 352 -16.73 23.74 7.01
CA TRP A 352 -17.05 23.27 8.35
C TRP A 352 -15.83 22.65 9.04
N CYS A 353 -15.11 21.75 8.37
CA CYS A 353 -13.90 21.13 8.93
C CYS A 353 -12.78 22.15 9.19
N GLN A 354 -12.63 23.16 8.34
CA GLN A 354 -11.67 24.25 8.57
C GLN A 354 -12.05 25.07 9.81
N ARG A 355 -13.33 25.42 9.96
CA ARG A 355 -13.80 26.23 11.09
C ARG A 355 -13.78 25.47 12.41
N GLU A 356 -14.35 24.26 12.43
CA GLU A 356 -14.63 23.50 13.65
C GLU A 356 -13.47 22.57 14.05
N LEU A 357 -12.77 21.97 13.08
CA LEU A 357 -11.68 21.01 13.33
C LEU A 357 -10.30 21.57 12.98
N LYS A 358 -10.22 22.79 12.45
CA LYS A 358 -8.98 23.46 12.05
C LYS A 358 -8.17 22.64 11.03
N LEU A 359 -8.87 21.92 10.15
CA LEU A 359 -8.26 21.12 9.10
C LEU A 359 -8.02 21.94 7.84
N SER A 360 -6.95 21.64 7.10
CA SER A 360 -6.77 22.18 5.75
C SER A 360 -7.74 21.53 4.77
N ASN A 361 -7.95 22.17 3.61
CA ASN A 361 -8.77 21.62 2.54
C ASN A 361 -8.29 20.22 2.14
N ASP A 362 -6.97 20.06 1.93
CA ASP A 362 -6.37 18.76 1.59
C ASP A 362 -6.62 17.70 2.65
N ALA A 363 -6.50 18.05 3.94
CA ALA A 363 -6.75 17.11 5.01
C ALA A 363 -8.23 16.71 5.06
N THR A 364 -9.14 17.65 4.88
CA THR A 364 -10.59 17.38 4.83
C THR A 364 -10.95 16.47 3.66
N ILE A 365 -10.37 16.71 2.48
CA ILE A 365 -10.59 15.87 1.29
C ILE A 365 -10.02 14.46 1.53
N ASP A 366 -8.79 14.35 2.03
CA ASP A 366 -8.15 13.05 2.35
C ASP A 366 -8.99 12.25 3.35
N TRP A 367 -9.48 12.89 4.42
CA TRP A 367 -10.26 12.21 5.44
C TRP A 367 -11.68 11.86 4.98
N ASN A 368 -12.33 12.70 4.17
CA ASN A 368 -13.60 12.31 3.53
C ASN A 368 -13.39 11.09 2.61
N ASN A 369 -12.29 11.03 1.86
CA ASN A 369 -11.96 9.87 1.02
C ASN A 369 -11.70 8.63 1.87
N ARG A 370 -10.93 8.74 2.97
CA ARG A 370 -10.70 7.63 3.91
C ARG A 370 -12.00 7.07 4.51
N MET A 371 -12.98 7.93 4.80
CA MET A 371 -14.29 7.48 5.27
C MET A 371 -15.07 6.75 4.17
N ARG A 372 -15.01 7.21 2.91
CA ARG A 372 -15.58 6.49 1.77
C ARG A 372 -14.92 5.14 1.55
N GLU A 373 -13.59 5.04 1.67
CA GLU A 373 -12.85 3.77 1.61
C GLU A 373 -13.33 2.77 2.67
N VAL A 374 -13.60 3.25 3.90
CA VAL A 374 -14.21 2.43 4.96
C VAL A 374 -15.59 1.93 4.54
N CYS A 375 -16.45 2.78 3.98
CA CYS A 375 -17.77 2.39 3.48
C CYS A 375 -17.67 1.35 2.36
N VAL A 376 -16.80 1.56 1.37
CA VAL A 376 -16.59 0.61 0.26
C VAL A 376 -16.13 -0.75 0.80
N SER A 377 -15.15 -0.75 1.70
CA SER A 377 -14.66 -1.98 2.34
C SER A 377 -15.77 -2.69 3.15
N ALA A 378 -16.64 -1.94 3.82
CA ALA A 378 -17.76 -2.50 4.57
C ALA A 378 -18.79 -3.17 3.65
N VAL A 379 -19.17 -2.51 2.56
CA VAL A 379 -20.10 -3.03 1.55
C VAL A 379 -19.54 -4.28 0.89
N GLN A 380 -18.26 -4.26 0.49
CA GLN A 380 -17.62 -5.42 -0.15
C GLN A 380 -17.53 -6.64 0.78
N ARG A 381 -17.38 -6.43 2.08
CA ARG A 381 -17.33 -7.51 3.09
C ARG A 381 -18.68 -8.12 3.38
N ASN A 382 -19.72 -7.29 3.42
CA ASN A 382 -21.10 -7.73 3.58
C ASN A 382 -21.72 -8.04 2.20
N LYS A 383 -20.93 -8.53 1.24
CA LYS A 383 -21.43 -8.90 -0.08
C LYS A 383 -22.31 -10.14 0.05
N LYS A 384 -23.61 -9.90 -0.02
CA LYS A 384 -24.67 -10.90 -0.03
C LYS A 384 -25.79 -10.38 -0.92
N LYS A 385 -26.70 -11.27 -1.31
CA LYS A 385 -27.97 -10.81 -1.88
C LYS A 385 -28.77 -10.08 -0.81
N ILE A 386 -29.43 -9.00 -1.19
CA ILE A 386 -30.23 -8.16 -0.30
C ILE A 386 -31.73 -8.31 -0.60
N GLY A 387 -32.58 -7.94 0.34
CA GLY A 387 -34.03 -8.08 0.21
C GLY A 387 -34.52 -9.48 0.59
N GLY A 388 -35.60 -9.90 -0.03
CA GLY A 388 -36.35 -11.12 0.25
C GLY A 388 -37.85 -10.87 0.26
N ASP A 389 -38.64 -11.92 0.47
CA ASP A 389 -40.09 -11.85 0.49
C ASP A 389 -40.61 -10.79 1.48
N GLY A 390 -41.43 -9.87 0.98
CA GLY A 390 -41.98 -8.75 1.76
C GLY A 390 -41.02 -7.59 2.05
N LEU A 391 -39.79 -7.59 1.52
CA LEU A 391 -38.82 -6.50 1.68
C LEU A 391 -38.69 -5.64 0.42
N THR A 392 -38.38 -4.36 0.60
CA THR A 392 -38.27 -3.40 -0.50
C THR A 392 -36.83 -3.06 -0.80
N VAL A 393 -36.38 -3.30 -2.03
CA VAL A 393 -35.05 -2.91 -2.51
C VAL A 393 -35.18 -1.74 -3.47
N GLU A 394 -34.65 -0.59 -3.05
CA GLU A 394 -34.47 0.56 -3.94
C GLU A 394 -33.19 0.37 -4.75
N ILE A 395 -33.28 0.58 -6.05
CA ILE A 395 -32.18 0.39 -6.98
C ILE A 395 -31.99 1.67 -7.80
N ASP A 396 -30.73 2.10 -7.90
CA ASP A 396 -30.34 3.32 -8.61
C ASP A 396 -29.08 3.08 -9.47
N ASP A 397 -28.95 3.85 -10.55
CA ASP A 397 -27.82 3.83 -11.47
C ASP A 397 -27.18 5.22 -11.58
N ASN A 398 -25.91 5.32 -11.18
CA ASN A 398 -25.19 6.58 -11.14
C ASN A 398 -24.06 6.58 -12.18
N LEU A 399 -24.09 7.58 -13.09
CA LEU A 399 -23.02 7.86 -14.03
C LEU A 399 -21.97 8.74 -13.37
N PHE A 400 -20.77 8.21 -13.18
CA PHE A 400 -19.64 9.02 -12.75
C PHE A 400 -18.87 9.55 -13.97
N ASN A 401 -19.26 10.74 -14.44
CA ASN A 401 -18.49 11.48 -15.44
C ASN A 401 -17.67 12.59 -14.80
N LYS A 402 -16.36 12.60 -15.05
CA LYS A 402 -15.53 13.78 -14.79
C LYS A 402 -15.49 14.59 -16.09
N ARG A 403 -16.29 15.67 -16.19
CA ARG A 403 -16.11 16.66 -17.25
C ARG A 403 -14.68 17.21 -17.16
N ARG A 404 -13.90 17.07 -18.22
CA ARG A 404 -12.65 17.83 -18.41
C ARG A 404 -12.91 19.06 -19.25
N ASN A 405 -11.90 19.93 -19.35
CA ASN A 405 -11.91 21.11 -20.21
C ASN A 405 -12.32 20.74 -21.65
N ASN A 406 -12.98 21.68 -22.33
CA ASN A 406 -13.67 21.46 -23.62
C ASN A 406 -12.81 20.83 -24.73
N ASP A 407 -11.49 20.88 -24.64
CA ASP A 407 -10.58 20.46 -25.70
C ASP A 407 -9.99 19.04 -25.51
N GLU A 408 -10.33 18.34 -24.42
CA GLU A 408 -9.81 16.99 -24.15
C GLU A 408 -10.82 15.88 -24.46
N LYS A 409 -10.29 14.74 -24.91
CA LYS A 409 -11.06 13.53 -25.22
C LYS A 409 -11.93 13.13 -24.01
N PRO A 410 -13.21 12.74 -24.21
CA PRO A 410 -14.04 12.27 -23.12
C PRO A 410 -13.39 11.08 -22.42
N LEU A 411 -13.43 11.10 -21.08
CA LEU A 411 -12.97 9.99 -20.26
C LEU A 411 -13.90 8.78 -20.43
N PRO A 412 -13.40 7.56 -20.17
CA PRO A 412 -14.25 6.37 -20.09
C PRO A 412 -15.42 6.60 -19.12
N GLU A 413 -16.62 6.19 -19.54
CA GLU A 413 -17.79 6.21 -18.68
C GLU A 413 -17.70 5.06 -17.67
N HIS A 414 -17.92 5.38 -16.39
CA HIS A 414 -18.02 4.39 -15.32
C HIS A 414 -19.45 4.39 -14.79
N TRP A 415 -20.17 3.30 -15.09
CA TRP A 415 -21.53 3.08 -14.63
C TRP A 415 -21.51 2.32 -13.32
N ILE A 416 -22.11 2.90 -12.28
CA ILE A 416 -22.22 2.28 -10.96
C ILE A 416 -23.68 1.96 -10.69
N PHE A 417 -23.93 0.68 -10.47
CA PHE A 417 -25.23 0.14 -10.09
C PHE A 417 -25.26 -0.13 -8.59
N GLY A 418 -26.24 0.43 -7.89
CA GLY A 418 -26.38 0.25 -6.46
C GLY A 418 -27.80 -0.08 -6.06
N GLY A 419 -27.94 -0.74 -4.92
CA GLY A 419 -29.24 -0.97 -4.32
C GLY A 419 -29.17 -1.02 -2.80
N ILE A 420 -30.27 -0.65 -2.15
CA ILE A 420 -30.43 -0.67 -0.69
C ILE A 420 -31.80 -1.23 -0.32
N CYS A 421 -31.80 -2.15 0.63
CA CYS A 421 -33.02 -2.65 1.26
C CYS A 421 -33.53 -1.59 2.26
N ARG A 422 -34.77 -1.13 2.12
CA ARG A 422 -35.36 -0.11 3.01
C ARG A 422 -35.38 -0.59 4.46
N GLU A 423 -35.75 -1.85 4.67
CA GLU A 423 -35.99 -2.43 5.99
C GLU A 423 -34.70 -2.89 6.67
N THR A 424 -33.82 -3.62 5.96
CA THR A 424 -32.58 -4.15 6.57
C THR A 424 -31.40 -3.19 6.49
N ARG A 425 -31.48 -2.16 5.63
CA ARG A 425 -30.38 -1.23 5.32
C ARG A 425 -29.16 -1.91 4.69
N ASP A 426 -29.25 -3.20 4.35
CA ASP A 426 -28.23 -3.87 3.55
C ASP A 426 -28.17 -3.26 2.15
N MET A 427 -26.97 -3.16 1.60
CA MET A 427 -26.74 -2.53 0.30
C MET A 427 -25.68 -3.26 -0.51
N PHE A 428 -25.71 -3.06 -1.82
CA PHE A 428 -24.63 -3.43 -2.74
C PHE A 428 -24.30 -2.24 -3.65
N ILE A 429 -23.05 -2.21 -4.14
CA ILE A 429 -22.58 -1.25 -5.14
C ILE A 429 -21.64 -2.02 -6.07
N GLU A 430 -21.92 -2.05 -7.37
CA GLU A 430 -21.10 -2.72 -8.38
C GLU A 430 -20.94 -1.86 -9.64
N GLU A 431 -19.77 -1.94 -10.26
CA GLU A 431 -19.52 -1.35 -11.58
C GLU A 431 -20.12 -2.25 -12.67
N VAL A 432 -20.83 -1.64 -13.63
CA VAL A 432 -21.50 -2.33 -14.74
C VAL A 432 -20.93 -1.85 -16.09
N PRO A 433 -20.86 -2.72 -17.11
CA PRO A 433 -20.25 -2.38 -18.39
C PRO A 433 -21.06 -1.38 -19.23
N ASP A 434 -22.38 -1.40 -19.10
CA ASP A 434 -23.31 -0.59 -19.88
C ASP A 434 -24.68 -0.50 -19.17
N ARG A 435 -25.60 0.29 -19.75
CA ARG A 435 -26.97 0.47 -19.25
C ARG A 435 -28.03 -0.43 -19.91
N SER A 436 -27.65 -1.53 -20.54
CA SER A 436 -28.64 -2.37 -21.22
C SER A 436 -29.55 -3.09 -20.20
N ALA A 437 -30.81 -3.32 -20.59
CA ALA A 437 -31.77 -4.08 -19.78
C ALA A 437 -31.18 -5.40 -19.29
N ASN A 438 -30.51 -6.10 -20.20
CA ASN A 438 -29.89 -7.38 -19.93
C ASN A 438 -28.78 -7.29 -18.88
N THR A 439 -27.93 -6.27 -18.95
CA THR A 439 -26.91 -6.01 -17.91
C THR A 439 -27.59 -5.77 -16.57
N PHE A 440 -28.55 -4.85 -16.49
CA PHE A 440 -29.25 -4.57 -15.23
C PHE A 440 -29.95 -5.79 -14.64
N LEU A 441 -30.72 -6.53 -15.44
CA LEU A 441 -31.40 -7.75 -15.00
C LEU A 441 -30.40 -8.80 -14.48
N THR A 442 -29.23 -8.93 -15.11
CA THR A 442 -28.16 -9.81 -14.64
C THR A 442 -27.67 -9.40 -13.26
N PHE A 443 -27.46 -8.10 -13.04
CA PHE A 443 -26.98 -7.59 -11.75
C PHE A 443 -28.05 -7.59 -10.66
N ILE A 444 -29.34 -7.41 -11.00
CA ILE A 444 -30.46 -7.60 -10.07
C ILE A 444 -30.48 -9.05 -9.60
N LYS A 445 -30.51 -10.03 -10.52
CA LYS A 445 -30.52 -11.47 -10.18
C LYS A 445 -29.32 -11.89 -9.34
N LYS A 446 -28.18 -11.22 -9.52
CA LYS A 446 -26.95 -11.46 -8.75
C LYS A 446 -27.01 -10.89 -7.33
N ASN A 447 -27.59 -9.71 -7.14
CA ASN A 447 -27.46 -8.94 -5.89
C ASN A 447 -28.76 -8.81 -5.07
N VAL A 448 -29.91 -9.18 -5.63
CA VAL A 448 -31.22 -9.09 -4.96
C VAL A 448 -31.81 -10.48 -4.80
N GLU A 449 -32.37 -10.77 -3.63
CA GLU A 449 -33.07 -12.02 -3.35
C GLU A 449 -34.42 -12.06 -4.08
N GLU A 450 -34.80 -13.26 -4.52
CA GLU A 450 -36.10 -13.50 -5.16
C GLU A 450 -37.24 -13.20 -4.17
N GLY A 451 -38.36 -12.69 -4.68
CA GLY A 451 -39.51 -12.24 -3.88
C GLY A 451 -39.40 -10.80 -3.34
N SER A 452 -38.28 -10.11 -3.54
CA SER A 452 -38.15 -8.69 -3.18
C SER A 452 -39.05 -7.78 -4.01
N ILE A 453 -39.58 -6.72 -3.40
CA ILE A 453 -40.24 -5.61 -4.09
C ILE A 453 -39.15 -4.65 -4.58
N ILE A 454 -39.00 -4.48 -5.89
CA ILE A 454 -37.97 -3.60 -6.47
C ILE A 454 -38.57 -2.24 -6.81
N TYR A 455 -37.93 -1.18 -6.30
CA TYR A 455 -38.25 0.20 -6.64
C TYR A 455 -37.10 0.80 -7.45
N SER A 456 -37.39 1.33 -8.64
CA SER A 456 -36.39 2.00 -9.48
C SER A 456 -37.06 2.96 -10.45
N ASP A 457 -36.61 4.21 -10.46
CA ASP A 457 -37.09 5.23 -11.40
C ASP A 457 -36.74 4.88 -12.86
N PHE A 458 -35.67 4.10 -13.07
CA PHE A 458 -35.14 3.77 -14.38
C PHE A 458 -35.85 2.59 -15.06
N LEU A 459 -36.35 1.60 -14.29
CA LEU A 459 -37.01 0.41 -14.84
C LEU A 459 -38.29 0.74 -15.62
N CYS A 460 -38.91 1.89 -15.38
CA CYS A 460 -40.03 2.41 -16.16
C CYS A 460 -39.68 2.65 -17.65
N SER A 461 -38.39 2.68 -18.01
CA SER A 461 -37.95 2.85 -19.40
C SER A 461 -37.88 1.55 -20.21
N TYR A 462 -37.96 0.39 -19.56
CA TYR A 462 -37.95 -0.92 -20.24
C TYR A 462 -39.35 -1.39 -20.63
N ARG A 463 -39.43 -2.26 -21.63
CA ARG A 463 -40.71 -2.87 -22.00
C ARG A 463 -41.13 -3.84 -20.91
N ILE A 464 -42.40 -3.78 -20.54
CA ILE A 464 -43.03 -4.70 -19.56
C ILE A 464 -42.80 -6.17 -19.96
N GLU A 465 -42.78 -6.48 -21.25
CA GLU A 465 -42.53 -7.82 -21.79
C GLU A 465 -41.14 -8.36 -21.39
N GLU A 466 -40.08 -7.57 -21.52
CA GLU A 466 -38.70 -7.95 -21.17
C GLU A 466 -38.57 -8.21 -19.65
N LEU A 467 -39.33 -7.46 -18.84
CA LEU A 467 -39.36 -7.61 -17.38
C LEU A 467 -40.16 -8.86 -16.95
N ASN A 468 -41.29 -9.12 -17.61
CA ASN A 468 -42.12 -10.30 -17.39
C ASN A 468 -41.38 -11.59 -17.76
N GLU A 469 -40.70 -11.63 -18.92
CA GLU A 469 -39.88 -12.78 -19.34
C GLU A 469 -38.75 -13.08 -18.35
N ALA A 470 -38.26 -12.06 -17.65
CA ALA A 470 -37.22 -12.22 -16.63
C ALA A 470 -37.75 -12.64 -15.25
N GLY A 471 -39.08 -12.65 -15.04
CA GLY A 471 -39.76 -13.11 -13.83
C GLY A 471 -40.19 -12.03 -12.83
N PHE A 472 -40.31 -10.76 -13.24
CA PHE A 472 -40.65 -9.65 -12.33
C PHE A 472 -42.13 -9.24 -12.48
N GLU A 473 -42.98 -9.53 -11.49
CA GLU A 473 -44.43 -9.26 -11.54
C GLU A 473 -44.88 -7.95 -10.84
N GLN A 474 -44.06 -7.37 -9.95
CA GLN A 474 -44.41 -6.18 -9.17
C GLN A 474 -43.29 -5.14 -9.19
N LEU A 475 -43.45 -4.15 -10.07
CA LEU A 475 -42.66 -2.92 -10.07
C LEU A 475 -43.60 -1.77 -9.72
N LYS A 476 -43.21 -0.94 -8.75
CA LYS A 476 -43.95 0.27 -8.38
C LYS A 476 -43.10 1.50 -8.57
#